data_AF-A0A0F8ZLP6-F1
#
_entry.id   AF-A0A0F8ZLP6-F1
#
_cell.length_a   1.000
_cell.length_b   1.000
_cell.length_c   1.000
_cell.angle_alpha   90.00
_cell.angle_beta   90.00
_cell.angle_gamma   90.00
#
_symmetry.space_group_name_H-M   'P 1'
#
loop_
_entity.id
_entity.type
_entity.pdbx_description
1 polymer ?
#
loop_
_entity_poly.entity_id
_entity_poly.type
_entity_poly.pdbx_seq_one_letter_code
_entity_poly.pdbx_strand_id
1 'polypeptide(L)'
;MNLQVRDAGIEILRVLCGSRAYGLHDDDSDFDYHGIFVVPTNRLLSIGPKIRETAWVEGTEQDNTAWEVGHFLKLAVQCNPTILETFVAPVEMQDGWGERVRALFPYVISRKQVYEAFRGYSRNQRKKMFEPTGGVRAGERMWKFAVAYIRVLYHGIRLLR
;
A
#
# COMPACT_ATOMS: atom_id res chain seq x y z
N MET A 1 17.81 10.08 -1.88
CA MET A 1 16.40 10.51 -2.08
C MET A 1 16.07 10.36 -3.56
N ASN A 2 15.15 9.45 -3.92
CA ASN A 2 14.92 9.00 -5.30
C ASN A 2 14.33 10.08 -6.22
N LEU A 3 14.86 10.19 -7.44
CA LEU A 3 14.58 11.24 -8.43
C LEU A 3 13.14 11.20 -8.99
N GLN A 4 12.45 10.06 -8.98
CA GLN A 4 11.13 9.91 -9.62
C GLN A 4 9.96 10.49 -8.80
N VAL A 5 10.07 10.60 -7.47
CA VAL A 5 9.03 11.25 -6.66
C VAL A 5 9.02 12.77 -6.92
N ARG A 6 10.17 13.37 -7.26
CA ARG A 6 10.28 14.81 -7.54
C ARG A 6 9.41 15.29 -8.71
N ASP A 7 9.21 14.44 -9.72
CA ASP A 7 8.36 14.80 -10.87
C ASP A 7 6.87 14.64 -10.54
N ALA A 8 6.51 13.68 -9.69
CA ALA A 8 5.14 13.41 -9.29
C ALA A 8 4.60 14.44 -8.28
N GLY A 9 5.36 14.80 -7.24
CA GLY A 9 4.92 15.74 -6.22
C GLY A 9 5.88 15.82 -5.03
N ILE A 10 5.41 16.35 -3.91
CA ILE A 10 6.16 16.44 -2.66
C ILE A 10 5.76 15.26 -1.78
N GLU A 11 6.71 14.39 -1.46
CA GLU A 11 6.48 13.29 -0.53
C GLU A 11 6.29 13.82 0.90
N ILE A 12 5.26 13.33 1.58
CA ILE A 12 4.90 13.75 2.95
C ILE A 12 4.95 12.59 3.96
N LEU A 13 4.91 11.35 3.47
CA LEU A 13 5.00 10.14 4.28
C LEU A 13 5.68 9.04 3.48
N ARG A 14 6.55 8.29 4.13
CA ARG A 14 7.07 7.00 3.68
C ARG A 14 7.14 6.02 4.85
N VAL A 15 6.62 4.82 4.63
CA VAL A 15 6.58 3.75 5.63
C VAL A 15 7.13 2.46 5.05
N LEU A 16 7.78 1.67 5.91
CA LEU A 16 8.30 0.36 5.56
C LEU A 16 7.15 -0.65 5.51
N CYS A 17 7.10 -1.42 4.43
CA CYS A 17 6.12 -2.47 4.20
C CYS A 17 6.83 -3.81 3.92
N GLY A 18 6.07 -4.82 3.52
CA GLY A 18 6.64 -6.09 3.07
C GLY A 18 7.22 -6.95 4.18
N SER A 19 8.04 -7.94 3.81
CA SER A 19 8.59 -8.94 4.74
C SER A 19 9.35 -8.30 5.91
N ARG A 20 10.08 -7.22 5.65
CA ARG A 20 10.84 -6.47 6.65
C ARG A 20 9.93 -5.83 7.70
N ALA A 21 8.79 -5.25 7.31
CA ALA A 21 7.83 -4.69 8.27
C ALA A 21 7.23 -5.75 9.21
N TYR A 22 7.14 -7.01 8.76
CA TYR A 22 6.61 -8.13 9.54
C TYR A 22 7.69 -8.97 10.23
N GLY A 23 8.97 -8.62 10.11
CA GLY A 23 10.08 -9.42 10.66
C GLY A 23 10.25 -10.80 9.99
N LEU A 24 9.77 -10.96 8.76
CA LEU A 24 9.82 -12.19 7.96
C LEU A 24 10.93 -12.15 6.88
N HIS A 25 11.86 -11.23 7.00
CA HIS A 25 12.92 -11.00 6.02
C HIS A 25 14.14 -11.89 6.30
N ASP A 26 14.86 -12.23 5.25
CA ASP A 26 16.23 -12.74 5.26
C ASP A 26 17.21 -11.65 4.76
N ASP A 27 18.49 -11.99 4.67
CA ASP A 27 19.54 -11.06 4.25
C ASP A 27 19.36 -10.59 2.80
N ASP A 28 18.75 -11.44 1.96
CA ASP A 28 18.48 -11.18 0.53
C ASP A 28 17.13 -10.49 0.28
N SER A 29 16.37 -10.18 1.34
CA SER A 29 15.05 -9.56 1.19
C SER A 29 15.15 -8.08 0.82
N ASP A 30 14.49 -7.71 -0.27
CA ASP A 30 14.34 -6.32 -0.71
C ASP A 30 13.61 -5.45 0.32
N PHE A 31 13.78 -4.12 0.20
CA PHE A 31 12.99 -3.16 0.98
C PHE A 31 11.74 -2.73 0.20
N ASP A 32 10.58 -2.95 0.80
CA ASP A 32 9.29 -2.49 0.28
C ASP A 32 8.86 -1.21 1.01
N TYR A 33 8.48 -0.17 0.27
CA TYR A 33 8.00 1.07 0.86
C TYR A 33 6.66 1.53 0.27
N HIS A 34 5.82 2.05 1.15
CA HIS A 34 4.62 2.79 0.78
C HIS A 34 4.81 4.29 1.03
N GLY A 35 4.57 5.09 0.01
CA GLY A 35 4.69 6.55 0.05
C GLY A 35 3.37 7.27 -0.11
N ILE A 36 3.27 8.48 0.44
CA ILE A 36 2.20 9.43 0.14
C ILE A 36 2.85 10.72 -0.33
N PHE A 37 2.39 11.25 -1.45
CA PHE A 37 2.84 12.53 -1.99
C PHE A 37 1.67 13.48 -2.26
N VAL A 38 1.97 14.77 -2.26
CA VAL A 38 1.05 15.85 -2.58
C VAL A 38 1.45 16.48 -3.89
N VAL A 39 0.49 16.58 -4.79
CA VAL A 39 0.68 17.29 -6.05
C VAL A 39 0.26 18.76 -5.87
N PRO A 40 1.08 19.72 -6.30
CA PRO A 40 0.70 21.12 -6.29
C PRO A 40 -0.64 21.37 -7.00
N THR A 41 -1.51 22.17 -6.37
CA THR A 41 -2.88 22.44 -6.89
C THR A 41 -2.87 23.00 -8.31
N ASN A 42 -1.90 23.84 -8.66
CA ASN A 42 -1.77 24.38 -10.01
C ASN A 42 -1.54 23.30 -11.08
N ARG A 43 -0.86 22.19 -10.73
CA ARG A 43 -0.71 21.04 -11.63
C ARG A 43 -2.02 20.27 -11.72
N LEU A 44 -2.69 20.00 -10.59
CA LEU A 44 -3.99 19.30 -10.57
C LEU A 44 -5.06 20.01 -11.43
N LEU A 45 -5.00 21.33 -11.51
CA LEU A 45 -5.92 22.17 -12.29
C LEU A 45 -5.40 22.55 -13.68
N SER A 46 -4.22 22.05 -14.08
CA SER A 46 -3.64 22.38 -15.38
C SER A 46 -4.42 21.74 -16.53
N ILE A 47 -4.49 22.45 -17.67
CA ILE A 47 -5.01 21.88 -18.92
C ILE A 47 -3.88 21.03 -19.51
N GLY A 48 -4.02 19.71 -19.45
CA GLY A 48 -2.97 18.79 -19.86
C GLY A 48 -3.30 17.33 -19.57
N PRO A 49 -2.33 16.42 -19.74
CA PRO A 49 -2.51 15.01 -19.41
C PRO A 49 -2.83 14.83 -17.93
N LYS A 50 -3.72 13.87 -17.63
CA LYS A 50 -4.10 13.54 -16.26
C LYS A 50 -2.86 13.17 -15.44
N ILE A 51 -2.77 13.73 -14.24
CA ILE A 51 -1.70 13.42 -13.29
C ILE A 51 -1.79 11.96 -12.86
N ARG A 52 -0.63 11.31 -12.77
CA ARG A 52 -0.53 9.96 -12.24
C ARG A 52 -0.79 9.99 -10.74
N GLU A 53 -1.90 9.38 -10.34
CA GLU A 53 -2.32 9.24 -8.94
C GLU A 53 -1.50 8.17 -8.19
N THR A 54 -0.71 7.38 -8.90
CA THR A 54 0.21 6.38 -8.34
C THR A 54 1.56 6.49 -9.04
N ALA A 55 2.62 6.55 -8.25
CA ALA A 55 4.00 6.48 -8.70
C ALA A 55 4.59 5.14 -8.24
N TRP A 56 5.16 4.40 -9.18
CA TRP A 56 5.91 3.17 -8.91
C TRP A 56 7.37 3.44 -9.26
N VAL A 57 8.25 3.19 -8.30
CA VAL A 57 9.70 3.18 -8.54
C VAL A 57 10.17 1.77 -8.24
N GLU A 58 10.35 0.97 -9.29
CA GLU A 58 11.13 -0.27 -9.22
C GLU A 58 12.62 0.11 -9.23
N GLY A 59 13.29 -0.09 -8.10
CA GLY A 59 14.74 0.00 -7.97
C GLY A 59 15.35 -1.41 -7.91
N THR A 60 16.68 -1.52 -8.04
CA THR A 60 17.38 -2.81 -7.94
C THR A 60 17.28 -3.47 -6.56
N GLU A 61 16.94 -2.72 -5.51
CA GLU A 61 16.84 -3.19 -4.11
C GLU A 61 15.65 -2.55 -3.34
N GLN A 62 14.80 -1.78 -4.03
CA GLN A 62 13.71 -1.04 -3.40
C GLN A 62 12.48 -0.99 -4.29
N ASP A 63 11.39 -1.60 -3.84
CA ASP A 63 10.08 -1.47 -4.46
C ASP A 63 9.28 -0.39 -3.72
N ASN A 64 9.12 0.76 -4.37
CA ASN A 64 8.38 1.89 -3.80
C ASN A 64 7.04 2.05 -4.52
N THR A 65 5.94 1.89 -3.79
CA THR A 65 4.62 2.32 -4.26
C THR A 65 4.23 3.60 -3.54
N ALA A 66 3.97 4.67 -4.27
CA ALA A 66 3.51 5.93 -3.69
C ALA A 66 2.19 6.39 -4.32
N TRP A 67 1.33 7.00 -3.52
CA TRP A 67 0.03 7.52 -3.95
C TRP A 67 -0.07 9.01 -3.73
N GLU A 68 -0.76 9.68 -4.66
CA GLU A 68 -1.22 11.05 -4.43
C GLU A 68 -2.23 11.05 -3.26
N VAL A 69 -2.14 12.04 -2.37
CA VAL A 69 -2.90 12.06 -1.11
C VAL A 69 -4.42 11.95 -1.30
N GLY A 70 -5.00 12.61 -2.30
CA GLY A 70 -6.41 12.49 -2.62
C GLY A 70 -6.81 11.08 -3.06
N HIS A 71 -6.00 10.46 -3.93
CA HIS A 71 -6.21 9.07 -4.33
C HIS A 71 -6.03 8.08 -3.17
N PHE A 72 -5.01 8.28 -2.34
CA PHE A 72 -4.76 7.49 -1.14
C PHE A 72 -5.98 7.51 -0.21
N LEU A 73 -6.50 8.70 0.11
CA LEU A 73 -7.66 8.86 0.98
C LEU A 73 -8.94 8.26 0.36
N LYS A 74 -9.11 8.35 -0.96
CA LYS A 74 -10.21 7.70 -1.67
C LYS A 74 -10.20 6.17 -1.51
N LEU A 75 -9.02 5.55 -1.57
CA LEU A 75 -8.88 4.12 -1.30
C LEU A 75 -9.00 3.80 0.19
N ALA A 76 -8.56 4.70 1.07
CA ALA A 76 -8.63 4.53 2.51
C ALA A 76 -10.08 4.42 3.01
N VAL A 77 -10.98 5.29 2.52
CA VAL A 77 -12.42 5.22 2.87
C VAL A 77 -13.12 3.99 2.28
N GLN A 78 -12.49 3.31 1.32
CA GLN A 78 -12.91 2.00 0.82
C GLN A 78 -12.29 0.84 1.61
N CYS A 79 -11.53 1.14 2.67
CA CYS A 79 -10.84 0.17 3.52
C CYS A 79 -9.94 -0.79 2.74
N ASN A 80 -9.28 -0.31 1.69
CA ASN A 80 -8.32 -1.11 0.94
C ASN A 80 -7.21 -1.64 1.88
N PRO A 81 -6.99 -2.97 1.99
CA PRO A 81 -6.06 -3.53 2.98
C PRO A 81 -4.62 -2.99 2.88
N THR A 82 -4.10 -2.83 1.67
CA THR A 82 -2.75 -2.30 1.41
C THR A 82 -2.63 -0.84 1.85
N ILE A 83 -3.70 -0.06 1.68
CA ILE A 83 -3.74 1.34 2.07
C ILE A 83 -3.87 1.50 3.59
N LEU A 84 -4.70 0.67 4.23
CA LEU A 84 -4.85 0.69 5.68
C LEU A 84 -3.55 0.29 6.40
N GLU A 85 -2.76 -0.61 5.82
CA GLU A 85 -1.44 -0.98 6.32
C GLU A 85 -0.49 0.25 6.41
N THR A 86 -0.52 1.14 5.41
CA THR A 86 0.29 2.36 5.39
C THR A 86 0.06 3.27 6.60
N PHE A 87 -1.16 3.29 7.17
CA PHE A 87 -1.45 4.11 8.35
C PHE A 87 -0.73 3.62 9.60
N VAL A 88 -0.48 2.32 9.73
CA VAL A 88 0.04 1.68 10.95
C VAL A 88 1.47 1.14 10.81
N ALA A 89 2.00 1.14 9.59
CA ALA A 89 3.34 0.67 9.28
C ALA A 89 4.45 1.53 9.94
N PRO A 90 5.64 0.95 10.17
CA PRO A 90 6.80 1.68 10.68
C PRO A 90 7.19 2.84 9.77
N VAL A 91 7.42 4.02 10.34
CA VAL A 91 7.77 5.24 9.59
C VAL A 91 9.25 5.27 9.27
N GLU A 92 9.57 5.53 8.00
CA GLU A 92 10.92 5.90 7.56
C GLU A 92 11.06 7.43 7.43
N MET A 93 10.04 8.09 6.88
CA MET A 93 9.99 9.54 6.71
C MET A 93 8.57 10.05 6.94
N GLN A 94 8.42 11.14 7.68
CA GLN A 94 7.12 11.78 7.92
C GLN A 94 7.31 13.27 8.21
N ASP A 95 6.54 14.12 7.53
CA ASP A 95 6.40 15.53 7.87
C ASP A 95 5.09 15.79 8.66
N GLY A 96 4.81 17.07 8.96
CA GLY A 96 3.59 17.45 9.69
C GLY A 96 2.28 17.15 8.93
N TRP A 97 2.32 17.03 7.59
CA TRP A 97 1.16 16.60 6.80
C TRP A 97 1.00 15.08 6.82
N GLY A 98 2.09 14.33 6.71
CA GLY A 98 2.09 12.88 6.88
C GLY A 98 1.52 12.45 8.23
N GLU A 99 1.86 13.17 9.31
CA GLU A 99 1.28 12.96 10.64
C GLU A 99 -0.24 13.11 10.64
N ARG A 100 -0.73 14.22 10.07
CA ARG A 100 -2.17 14.51 9.97
C ARG A 100 -2.90 13.46 9.14
N VAL A 101 -2.31 13.00 8.04
CA VAL A 101 -2.88 11.92 7.24
C VAL A 101 -2.98 10.65 8.07
N ARG A 102 -1.94 10.24 8.80
CA ARG A 102 -1.98 9.04 9.65
C ARG A 102 -3.01 9.16 10.78
N ALA A 103 -3.19 10.34 11.34
CA ALA A 103 -4.21 10.62 12.34
C ALA A 103 -5.65 10.44 11.82
N LEU A 104 -5.85 10.35 10.50
CA LEU A 104 -7.17 10.06 9.91
C LEU A 104 -7.57 8.58 10.01
N PHE A 105 -6.68 7.68 10.43
CA PHE A 105 -6.96 6.24 10.48
C PHE A 105 -8.31 5.86 11.12
N PRO A 106 -8.68 6.34 12.33
CA PRO A 106 -9.97 5.95 12.93
C PRO A 106 -11.20 6.46 12.15
N TYR A 107 -11.03 7.45 11.26
CA TYR A 107 -12.13 8.08 10.52
C TYR A 107 -12.37 7.46 9.13
N VAL A 108 -11.41 6.71 8.60
CA VAL A 108 -11.55 6.05 7.29
C VAL A 108 -12.13 4.63 7.40
N ILE A 109 -12.22 4.08 8.62
CA ILE A 109 -12.67 2.72 8.87
C ILE A 109 -14.21 2.64 8.89
N SER A 110 -14.76 1.72 8.11
CA SER A 110 -16.18 1.37 8.12
C SER A 110 -16.33 -0.14 8.14
N ARG A 111 -17.14 -0.69 9.07
CA ARG A 111 -17.38 -2.13 9.18
C ARG A 111 -17.84 -2.75 7.86
N LYS A 112 -18.74 -2.08 7.14
CA LYS A 112 -19.23 -2.54 5.83
C LYS A 112 -18.10 -2.62 4.81
N GLN A 113 -17.28 -1.56 4.72
CA GLN A 113 -16.20 -1.49 3.74
C GLN A 113 -15.06 -2.45 4.08
N VAL A 114 -14.71 -2.58 5.37
CA VAL A 114 -13.76 -3.60 5.84
C VAL A 114 -14.23 -4.99 5.41
N TYR A 115 -15.48 -5.35 5.66
CA TYR A 115 -15.99 -6.67 5.27
C TYR A 115 -15.85 -6.91 3.76
N GLU A 116 -16.32 -5.99 2.92
CA GLU A 116 -16.28 -6.17 1.46
C GLU A 116 -14.84 -6.17 0.91
N ALA A 117 -14.01 -5.21 1.31
CA ALA A 117 -12.65 -5.06 0.82
C ALA A 117 -11.76 -6.24 1.22
N PHE A 118 -11.82 -6.65 2.49
CA PHE A 118 -10.99 -7.74 3.00
C PHE A 118 -11.45 -9.09 2.45
N ARG A 119 -12.76 -9.31 2.32
CA ARG A 119 -13.30 -10.50 1.65
C ARG A 119 -12.85 -10.56 0.19
N GLY A 120 -13.00 -9.46 -0.56
CA GLY A 120 -12.57 -9.37 -1.96
C GLY A 120 -11.07 -9.64 -2.13
N TYR A 121 -10.24 -8.99 -1.32
CA TYR A 121 -8.80 -9.18 -1.34
C TYR A 121 -8.40 -10.62 -0.98
N SER A 122 -9.00 -11.20 0.07
CA SER A 122 -8.75 -12.58 0.47
C SER A 122 -9.11 -13.58 -0.64
N ARG A 123 -10.21 -13.35 -1.36
CA ARG A 123 -10.61 -14.19 -2.50
C ARG A 123 -9.59 -14.13 -3.63
N ASN A 124 -9.06 -12.94 -3.91
CA ASN A 124 -7.99 -12.77 -4.90
C ASN A 124 -6.70 -13.52 -4.50
N GLN A 125 -6.27 -13.41 -3.24
CA GLN A 125 -5.08 -14.13 -2.77
C GLN A 125 -5.27 -15.65 -2.80
N ARG A 126 -6.44 -16.13 -2.36
CA ARG A 126 -6.80 -17.55 -2.45
C ARG A 126 -6.80 -18.04 -3.90
N LYS A 127 -7.32 -17.25 -4.84
CA LYS A 127 -7.29 -17.60 -6.27
C LYS A 127 -5.85 -17.75 -6.76
N LYS A 128 -4.97 -16.78 -6.47
CA LYS A 128 -3.55 -16.84 -6.87
C LYS A 128 -2.81 -18.03 -6.28
N MET A 129 -3.22 -18.49 -5.09
CA MET A 129 -2.63 -19.65 -4.42
C MET A 129 -2.98 -20.97 -5.12
N PHE A 130 -4.24 -21.16 -5.55
CA PHE A 130 -4.72 -22.42 -6.14
C PHE A 130 -4.73 -22.44 -7.67
N GLU A 131 -4.79 -21.27 -8.30
CA GLU A 131 -4.80 -21.08 -9.74
C GLU A 131 -3.62 -20.17 -10.16
N PRO A 132 -2.37 -20.61 -9.92
CA PRO A 132 -1.19 -19.79 -10.19
C PRO A 132 -1.08 -19.47 -11.69
N THR A 133 -1.09 -18.18 -12.02
CA THR A 133 -0.83 -17.70 -13.38
C THR A 133 0.68 -17.51 -13.56
N GLY A 134 1.32 -18.19 -14.52
CA GLY A 134 2.77 -18.03 -14.80
C GLY A 134 3.66 -19.26 -14.62
N GLY A 135 3.11 -20.48 -14.59
CA GLY A 135 3.89 -21.74 -14.64
C GLY A 135 4.61 -22.11 -13.33
N VAL A 136 5.72 -22.87 -13.42
CA VAL A 136 6.42 -23.47 -12.26
C VAL A 136 6.83 -22.44 -11.19
N ARG A 137 7.32 -21.26 -11.61
CA ARG A 137 7.68 -20.14 -10.71
C ARG A 137 6.52 -19.55 -9.91
N ALA A 138 5.28 -19.77 -10.37
CA ALA A 138 4.09 -19.33 -9.64
C ALA A 138 3.72 -20.35 -8.53
N GLY A 139 4.02 -21.63 -8.71
CA GLY A 139 3.94 -22.65 -7.66
C GLY A 139 4.94 -22.43 -6.53
N GLU A 140 6.17 -22.04 -6.85
CA GLU A 140 7.23 -21.71 -5.86
C GLU A 140 6.86 -20.51 -4.96
N ARG A 141 5.97 -19.62 -5.43
CA ARG A 141 5.50 -18.44 -4.68
C ARG A 141 4.15 -18.65 -3.98
N MET A 142 3.60 -19.86 -4.01
CA MET A 142 2.31 -20.19 -3.39
C MET A 142 2.23 -19.77 -1.92
N TRP A 143 3.30 -20.02 -1.16
CA TRP A 143 3.36 -19.69 0.27
C TRP A 143 3.21 -18.18 0.53
N LYS A 144 3.72 -17.31 -0.37
CA LYS A 144 3.56 -15.86 -0.25
C LYS A 144 2.08 -15.47 -0.31
N PHE A 145 1.32 -16.09 -1.21
CA PHE A 145 -0.13 -15.89 -1.32
C PHE A 145 -0.90 -16.49 -0.14
N ALA A 146 -0.46 -17.62 0.40
CA ALA A 146 -1.04 -18.23 1.60
C ALA A 146 -0.89 -17.32 2.82
N VAL A 147 0.31 -16.80 3.07
CA VAL A 147 0.59 -15.87 4.17
C VAL A 147 -0.21 -14.58 4.00
N ALA A 148 -0.24 -14.00 2.79
CA ALA A 148 -1.04 -12.81 2.51
C ALA A 148 -2.55 -13.05 2.73
N TYR A 149 -3.07 -14.23 2.36
CA TYR A 149 -4.46 -14.62 2.59
C TYR A 149 -4.80 -14.66 4.09
N ILE A 150 -4.02 -15.37 4.88
CA ILE A 150 -4.24 -15.50 6.34
C ILE A 150 -4.13 -14.14 7.01
N ARG A 151 -3.10 -13.36 6.66
CA ARG A 151 -2.85 -12.02 7.22
C ARG A 151 -4.05 -11.10 7.02
N VAL A 152 -4.57 -11.04 5.79
CA VAL A 152 -5.73 -10.19 5.47
C VAL A 152 -6.96 -10.65 6.24
N LEU A 153 -7.24 -11.95 6.32
CA LEU A 153 -8.36 -12.43 7.13
C LEU A 153 -8.21 -12.06 8.61
N TYR A 154 -7.02 -12.22 9.18
CA TYR A 154 -6.74 -11.87 10.56
C TYR A 154 -6.97 -10.37 10.83
N HIS A 155 -6.42 -9.49 9.99
CA HIS A 155 -6.65 -8.04 10.11
C HIS A 155 -8.11 -7.67 9.92
N GLY A 156 -8.80 -8.30 8.97
CA GLY A 156 -10.24 -8.08 8.75
C GLY A 156 -11.06 -8.42 9.99
N ILE A 157 -10.79 -9.56 10.63
CA ILE A 157 -11.45 -9.95 11.89
C ILE A 157 -11.17 -8.92 13.00
N ARG A 158 -9.93 -8.45 13.11
CA ARG A 158 -9.52 -7.46 14.12
C ARG A 158 -10.23 -6.12 13.93
N LEU A 159 -10.43 -5.68 12.69
CA LEU A 159 -11.10 -4.42 12.37
C LEU A 159 -12.64 -4.48 12.46
N LEU A 160 -13.22 -5.69 12.44
CA LEU A 160 -14.67 -5.89 12.55
C LEU A 160 -15.17 -6.03 14.00
N ARG A 161 -14.27 -6.25 14.96
CA ARG A 161 -14.59 -6.28 16.41
C ARG A 161 -14.64 -4.85 16.94
#